data_AF-A0A2M7N4F9-F1
#
_entry.id   AF-A0A2M7N4F9-F1
#
_cell.length_a   1.000
_cell.length_b   1.000
_cell.length_c   1.000
_cell.angle_alpha   90.00
_cell.angle_beta   90.00
_cell.angle_gamma   90.00
#
_symmetry.space_group_name_H-M   'P 1'
#
loop_
_entity.id
_entity.type
_entity.pdbx_description
1 polymer ?
#
loop_
_entity_poly.entity_id
_entity_poly.type
_entity_poly.pdbx_seq_one_letter_code
_entity_poly.pdbx_strand_id
1 'polypeptide(L)' 'SAVATTFNNDNGHYVYEINAKGGKLQVSFEKTNNTYSNIWLSGPAVKVYEGYF' A
#
# COMPACT_ATOMS: atom_id res chain seq x y z
N SER A 1 -8.87 -22.50 -31.99
CA SER A 1 -8.06 -22.78 -30.79
C SER A 1 -8.27 -21.65 -29.81
N ALA A 2 -8.40 -21.97 -28.52
CA ALA A 2 -8.84 -21.05 -27.48
C ALA A 2 -8.15 -19.69 -27.56
N VAL A 3 -8.99 -18.68 -27.72
CA VAL A 3 -8.70 -17.27 -27.53
C VAL A 3 -7.86 -17.09 -26.27
N ALA A 4 -6.67 -16.52 -26.43
CA ALA A 4 -6.03 -15.63 -25.48
C ALA A 4 -6.54 -15.73 -24.03
N THR A 5 -6.17 -16.78 -23.30
CA THR A 5 -6.07 -16.66 -21.84
C THR A 5 -4.77 -15.91 -21.56
N THR A 6 -4.79 -14.61 -21.87
CA THR A 6 -3.87 -13.64 -21.31
C THR A 6 -3.93 -13.84 -19.80
N PHE A 7 -2.86 -14.40 -19.22
CA PHE A 7 -2.70 -14.45 -17.78
C PHE A 7 -2.54 -13.01 -17.30
N ASN A 8 -3.65 -12.31 -17.07
CA ASN A 8 -3.69 -11.10 -16.26
C ASN A 8 -3.37 -11.53 -14.83
N ASN A 9 -2.08 -11.73 -14.54
CA ASN A 9 -1.62 -12.03 -13.20
C ASN A 9 -1.68 -10.74 -12.39
N ASP A 10 -2.87 -10.44 -11.90
CA ASP A 10 -3.21 -9.32 -11.02
C ASP A 10 -2.84 -9.62 -9.55
N ASN A 11 -2.05 -10.67 -9.35
CA ASN A 11 -1.51 -11.07 -8.05
C ASN A 11 -0.10 -10.51 -7.91
N GLY A 12 0.22 -10.00 -6.73
CA GLY A 12 1.54 -9.46 -6.47
C GLY A 12 1.59 -8.55 -5.26
N HIS A 13 2.78 -7.99 -5.03
CA HIS A 13 3.01 -6.96 -4.02
C HIS A 13 2.90 -5.58 -4.66
N TYR A 14 2.08 -4.73 -4.08
CA TYR A 14 1.78 -3.40 -4.57
C TYR A 14 2.19 -2.36 -3.53
N VAL A 15 2.65 -1.21 -4.03
CA VAL A 15 3.00 -0.04 -3.21
C VAL A 15 2.33 1.17 -3.83
N TYR A 16 1.63 1.95 -3.00
CA TYR A 16 0.92 3.14 -3.42
C TYR A 16 1.25 4.33 -2.52
N GLU A 17 1.60 5.46 -3.12
CA GLU A 17 1.92 6.70 -2.41
C GLU A 17 0.67 7.59 -2.28
N ILE A 18 0.47 8.14 -1.08
CA ILE A 18 -0.67 8.99 -0.74
C ILE A 18 -0.15 10.33 -0.23
N ASN A 19 -0.55 11.41 -0.90
CA ASN A 19 -0.30 12.77 -0.41
C ASN A 19 -1.46 13.20 0.50
N ALA A 20 -1.22 13.24 1.81
CA ALA A 20 -2.17 13.70 2.81
C ALA A 20 -1.74 15.06 3.39
N LYS A 21 -2.67 15.79 4.02
CA LYS A 21 -2.36 17.07 4.67
C LYS A 21 -1.27 16.94 5.74
N GLY A 22 -1.18 15.78 6.41
CA GLY A 22 -0.19 15.47 7.44
C GLY A 22 1.16 14.95 6.91
N GLY A 23 1.36 14.89 5.59
CA GLY A 23 2.59 14.41 4.97
C GLY A 23 2.37 13.30 3.94
N LYS A 24 3.49 12.77 3.42
CA LYS A 24 3.50 11.66 2.47
C LYS A 24 3.31 10.34 3.21
N LEU A 25 2.30 9.58 2.84
CA LEU A 25 2.07 8.23 3.33
C LEU A 25 2.31 7.23 2.19
N GLN A 26 2.57 5.98 2.55
CA GLN A 26 2.72 4.87 1.63
C GLN A 26 1.93 3.69 2.16
N VAL A 27 1.15 3.04 1.29
CA VAL A 27 0.49 1.78 1.59
C VAL A 27 1.13 0.68 0.78
N SER A 28 1.50 -0.43 1.42
CA SER A 28 1.87 -1.66 0.72
C SER A 28 0.89 -2.77 1.04
N PHE A 29 0.67 -3.68 0.09
CA PHE A 29 -0.22 -4.82 0.26
C PHE A 29 0.11 -5.93 -0.74
N GLU A 30 -0.29 -7.15 -0.40
CA GLU A 30 -0.34 -8.26 -1.33
C GLU A 30 -1.76 -8.40 -1.88
N LYS A 31 -1.88 -8.58 -3.20
CA LYS A 31 -3.13 -8.88 -3.87
C LYS A 31 -3.09 -10.30 -4.40
N THR A 32 -4.17 -11.04 -4.17
CA THR A 32 -4.43 -12.33 -4.82
C THR A 32 -5.89 -12.36 -5.26
N ASN A 33 -6.13 -12.26 -6.56
CA ASN A 33 -7.44 -12.08 -7.19
C ASN A 33 -8.16 -10.85 -6.60
N ASN A 34 -9.28 -11.08 -5.90
CA ASN A 34 -10.07 -10.05 -5.23
C ASN A 34 -9.74 -9.90 -3.73
N THR A 35 -8.72 -10.60 -3.25
CA THR A 35 -8.32 -10.58 -1.84
C THR A 35 -7.07 -9.73 -1.67
N TYR A 36 -7.08 -8.90 -0.62
CA TYR A 36 -5.96 -8.05 -0.21
C TYR A 36 -5.49 -8.50 1.16
N SER A 37 -4.19 -8.72 1.32
CA SER A 37 -3.55 -9.19 2.56
C SER A 37 -2.23 -8.47 2.80
N ASN A 38 -1.64 -8.66 3.98
CA ASN A 38 -0.35 -8.06 4.36
C ASN A 38 -0.31 -6.54 4.09
N ILE A 39 -1.37 -5.85 4.53
CA ILE A 39 -1.57 -4.42 4.28
C ILE A 39 -0.82 -3.63 5.35
N TRP A 40 0.11 -2.77 4.92
CA TRP A 40 0.91 -1.92 5.79
C TRP A 40 0.76 -0.46 5.38
N LEU A 41 0.60 0.43 6.36
CA LEU A 41 0.65 1.88 6.19
C LEU A 41 1.95 2.40 6.82
N SER A 42 2.78 3.04 6.01
CA SER A 42 4.03 3.67 6.44
C SER A 42 4.01 5.17 6.13
N GLY A 43 4.77 5.93 6.91
CA GLY A 43 4.84 7.39 6.78
C GLY A 43 5.87 7.97 7.73
N PRO A 44 6.21 9.26 7.57
CA PRO A 44 7.18 9.93 8.41
C PRO A 44 6.67 9.99 9.86
N ALA A 45 7.44 9.43 10.78
CA ALA A 45 7.22 9.62 12.21
C ALA A 45 7.83 10.96 12.62
N VAL A 46 6.98 11.97 12.79
CA VAL A 46 7.40 13.29 13.29
C VAL A 46 6.97 13.40 14.76
N LYS A 47 7.91 13.73 15.63
CA LYS A 47 7.60 14.04 17.04
C LYS A 47 6.80 15.33 17.09
N VAL A 48 5.49 15.23 17.33
CA VAL A 48 4.58 16.38 17.34
C VAL A 48 4.50 17.08 18.69
N TYR A 49 5.01 16.45 19.75
CA TYR A 49 4.93 16.99 21.10
C TYR A 49 6.02 16.40 22.01
N GLU A 50 6.58 17.24 22.86
CA GLU A 50 7.41 16.89 24.01
C GLU A 50 6.96 17.77 25.17
N GLY A 51 6.60 17.16 26.29
CA GLY A 51 6.18 17.90 27.49
C GLY A 51 7.37 18.51 28.22
N TYR A 52 7.10 19.53 29.03
CA TYR A 52 8.06 20.06 29.99
C TYR A 52 7.85 19.36 31.34
N PHE A 53 8.94 18.92 31.97
CA PHE A 53 8.95 18.34 33.32
C PHE A 53 9.26 19.41 34.36
#